data_AF-A0A5C7PLK3-F1
#
_entry.id   AF-A0A5C7PLK3-F1
#
_cell.length_a   1.000
_cell.length_b   1.000
_cell.length_c   1.000
_cell.angle_alpha   90.00
_cell.angle_beta   90.00
_cell.angle_gamma   90.00
#
_symmetry.space_group_name_H-M   'P 1'
#
loop_
_entity.id
_entity.type
_entity.pdbx_description
1 polymer ?
#
loop_
_entity_poly.entity_id
_entity_poly.type
_entity_poly.pdbx_seq_one_letter_code
_entity_poly.pdbx_strand_id
1 'polypeptide(L)'
;MKTLDTTRIDDVRIGAVRPLITPALLQERVPLQDDTLALVEASRSAIADVLHGRDDRLVVVVGPCSIHDHDQALEYGHQLRAAADELQGELLIVMRAYFEKPRTTVGWKGYINDPHLDGSFAINEGLERARRLLLDLTTLGLPLGTEFLD
;
A
#
# COMPACT_ATOMS: atom_id res chain seq x y z
N MET A 1 -17.63 40.64 -25.00
CA MET A 1 -16.66 39.56 -25.30
C MET A 1 -17.36 38.24 -24.99
N LYS A 2 -17.57 37.35 -25.97
CA LYS A 2 -18.18 36.03 -25.71
C LYS A 2 -17.08 35.11 -25.17
N THR A 3 -17.29 34.51 -24.01
CA THR A 3 -16.38 33.50 -23.46
C THR A 3 -16.22 32.37 -24.48
N LEU A 4 -14.97 31.97 -24.75
CA LEU A 4 -14.68 30.83 -25.61
C LEU A 4 -15.14 29.56 -24.90
N ASP A 5 -16.08 28.83 -25.51
CA ASP A 5 -16.52 27.53 -25.00
C ASP A 5 -15.51 26.45 -25.40
N THR A 6 -14.66 26.06 -24.45
CA THR A 6 -13.62 25.04 -24.64
C THR A 6 -14.15 23.62 -24.48
N THR A 7 -15.38 23.41 -23.98
CA THR A 7 -15.93 22.07 -23.71
C THR A 7 -16.12 21.20 -24.96
N ARG A 8 -16.07 21.83 -26.15
CA ARG A 8 -16.11 21.14 -27.46
C ARG A 8 -14.81 20.40 -27.80
N ILE A 9 -13.71 20.77 -27.15
CA ILE A 9 -12.36 20.24 -27.40
C ILE A 9 -11.70 19.73 -26.12
N ASP A 10 -12.20 20.13 -24.96
CA ASP A 10 -11.71 19.79 -23.64
C ASP A 10 -12.59 18.71 -23.00
N ASP A 11 -11.99 17.73 -22.32
CA ASP A 11 -12.68 16.65 -21.60
C ASP A 11 -13.75 15.85 -22.38
N VAL A 12 -13.68 15.84 -23.73
CA VAL A 12 -14.69 15.24 -24.63
C VAL A 12 -14.97 13.73 -24.42
N ARG A 13 -14.11 13.03 -23.66
CA ARG A 13 -14.27 11.60 -23.27
C ARG A 13 -14.08 11.35 -21.77
N ILE A 14 -14.14 12.39 -20.95
CA ILE A 14 -13.98 12.26 -19.49
C ILE A 14 -15.36 12.10 -18.86
N GLY A 15 -15.58 10.97 -18.17
CA GLY A 15 -16.86 10.72 -17.48
C GLY A 15 -17.05 11.62 -16.26
N ALA A 16 -15.98 11.82 -15.49
CA ALA A 16 -15.92 12.78 -14.40
C ALA A 16 -14.46 13.00 -13.97
N VAL A 17 -14.17 14.18 -13.44
CA VAL A 17 -12.96 14.47 -12.65
C VAL A 17 -13.40 14.75 -11.23
N ARG A 18 -12.78 14.08 -10.25
CA ARG A 18 -13.06 14.29 -8.83
C ARG A 18 -11.76 14.64 -8.11
N PRO A 19 -11.76 15.62 -7.20
CA PRO A 19 -10.57 15.97 -6.44
C PRO A 19 -10.18 14.82 -5.49
N LEU A 20 -8.88 14.58 -5.38
CA LEU A 20 -8.30 13.66 -4.40
C LEU A 20 -7.90 14.43 -3.14
N ILE A 21 -7.95 13.74 -2.00
CA ILE A 21 -7.32 14.21 -0.76
C ILE A 21 -5.83 14.43 -1.01
N THR A 22 -5.28 15.52 -0.50
CA THR A 22 -3.84 15.78 -0.65
C THR A 22 -3.04 14.83 0.26
N PRO A 23 -1.80 14.47 -0.11
CA PRO A 23 -0.95 13.64 0.75
C PRO A 23 -0.75 14.21 2.17
N ALA A 24 -0.62 15.54 2.29
CA ALA A 24 -0.48 16.20 3.59
C ALA A 24 -1.72 16.02 4.47
N LEU A 25 -2.92 16.23 3.93
CA LEU A 25 -4.16 16.02 4.67
C LEU A 25 -4.38 14.55 5.03
N LEU A 26 -3.98 13.62 4.16
CA LEU A 26 -4.05 12.19 4.46
C LEU A 26 -3.10 11.81 5.60
N GLN A 27 -1.87 12.35 5.62
CA GLN A 27 -0.92 12.15 6.70
C GLN A 27 -1.40 12.75 8.02
N GLU A 28 -2.09 13.89 7.98
CA GLU A 28 -2.70 14.51 9.16
C GLU A 28 -3.87 13.68 9.71
N ARG A 29 -4.76 13.19 8.83
CA ARG A 29 -5.91 12.35 9.22
C ARG A 29 -5.50 10.98 9.76
N VAL A 30 -4.40 10.44 9.26
CA VAL A 30 -3.88 9.12 9.61
C VAL A 30 -2.39 9.27 9.96
N PRO A 31 -2.07 9.76 11.17
CA PRO A 31 -0.70 10.06 11.55
C PRO A 31 0.15 8.80 11.72
N LEU A 32 1.44 8.94 11.47
CA LEU A 32 2.43 7.90 11.81
C LEU A 32 2.41 7.63 13.32
N GLN A 33 2.73 6.40 13.69
CA GLN A 33 3.06 6.03 15.08
C GLN A 33 4.59 6.08 15.25
N ASP A 34 5.08 6.43 16.44
CA ASP A 34 6.52 6.66 16.68
C ASP A 34 7.37 5.41 16.32
N ASP A 35 6.88 4.22 16.67
CA ASP A 35 7.58 2.96 16.41
C ASP A 35 7.66 2.61 14.91
N THR A 36 6.76 3.15 14.08
CA THR A 36 6.76 2.90 12.63
C THR A 36 8.01 3.45 11.96
N LEU A 37 8.50 4.63 12.39
CA LEU A 37 9.65 5.27 11.76
C LEU A 37 10.92 4.44 11.95
N ALA A 38 11.20 4.04 13.19
CA ALA A 38 12.37 3.22 13.53
C ALA A 38 12.36 1.88 12.78
N LEU A 39 11.20 1.22 12.70
CA LEU A 39 11.06 -0.02 11.95
C LEU A 39 11.38 0.17 10.46
N VAL A 40 10.82 1.20 9.84
CA VAL A 40 11.02 1.48 8.40
C VAL A 40 12.49 1.80 8.12
N GLU A 41 13.13 2.62 8.94
CA GLU A 41 14.55 2.97 8.80
C GLU A 41 15.45 1.74 8.97
N ALA A 42 15.27 0.98 10.06
CA ALA A 42 16.07 -0.21 10.34
C ALA A 42 15.91 -1.27 9.23
N SER A 43 14.67 -1.49 8.78
CA SER A 43 14.38 -2.49 7.74
C SER A 43 14.98 -2.11 6.39
N ARG A 44 14.95 -0.81 6.02
CA ARG A 44 15.59 -0.32 4.80
C ARG A 44 17.11 -0.50 4.84
N SER A 45 17.74 -0.21 5.99
CA SER A 45 19.16 -0.44 6.17
C SER A 45 19.51 -1.92 6.06
N ALA A 46 18.77 -2.79 6.75
CA ALA A 46 19.03 -4.23 6.73
C ALA A 46 18.85 -4.83 5.33
N ILE A 47 17.82 -4.42 4.57
CA ILE A 47 17.66 -4.82 3.17
C ILE A 47 18.84 -4.35 2.33
N ALA A 48 19.30 -3.10 2.51
CA ALA A 48 20.46 -2.58 1.78
C ALA A 48 21.74 -3.35 2.11
N ASP A 49 21.92 -3.78 3.36
CA ASP A 49 23.06 -4.60 3.78
C ASP A 49 23.07 -5.97 3.11
N VAL A 50 21.91 -6.64 3.02
CA VAL A 50 21.78 -7.90 2.27
C VAL A 50 22.09 -7.69 0.78
N LEU A 51 21.51 -6.65 0.16
CA LEU A 51 21.74 -6.36 -1.26
C LEU A 51 23.20 -6.02 -1.58
N HIS A 52 23.96 -5.51 -0.60
CA HIS A 52 25.39 -5.24 -0.72
C HIS A 52 26.29 -6.39 -0.24
N GLY A 53 25.73 -7.51 0.18
CA GLY A 53 26.47 -8.67 0.68
C GLY A 53 27.17 -8.45 2.04
N ARG A 54 26.69 -7.49 2.83
CA ARG A 54 27.17 -7.22 4.21
C ARG A 54 26.42 -8.03 5.27
N ASP A 55 25.28 -8.59 4.89
CA ASP A 55 24.42 -9.49 5.66
C ASP A 55 24.10 -10.67 4.74
N ASP A 56 24.26 -11.91 5.22
CA ASP A 56 24.13 -13.13 4.43
C ASP A 56 22.71 -13.74 4.47
N ARG A 57 21.78 -13.11 5.21
CA ARG A 57 20.37 -13.52 5.23
C ARG A 57 19.70 -13.34 3.88
N LEU A 58 18.62 -14.09 3.65
CA LEU A 58 17.79 -13.96 2.46
C LEU A 58 16.63 -12.99 2.66
N VAL A 59 16.49 -11.98 1.79
CA VAL A 59 15.28 -11.14 1.75
C VAL A 59 14.12 -11.94 1.15
N VAL A 60 13.02 -12.07 1.87
CA VAL A 60 11.83 -12.80 1.45
C VAL A 60 10.62 -11.87 1.42
N VAL A 61 10.18 -11.48 0.22
CA VAL A 61 8.94 -10.71 0.01
C VAL A 61 7.78 -11.67 -0.18
N VAL A 62 6.90 -11.80 0.82
CA VAL A 62 5.84 -12.83 0.84
C VAL A 62 4.54 -12.29 1.40
N GLY A 63 3.42 -12.72 0.82
CA GLY A 63 2.09 -12.28 1.24
C GLY A 63 1.03 -12.47 0.15
N PRO A 64 -0.20 -11.99 0.39
CA PRO A 64 -1.29 -12.10 -0.57
C PRO A 64 -0.96 -11.41 -1.90
N CYS A 65 -1.55 -11.91 -2.99
CA CYS A 65 -1.32 -11.35 -4.32
C CYS A 65 -1.80 -9.89 -4.41
N SER A 66 -2.95 -9.58 -3.84
CA SER A 66 -3.50 -8.25 -3.60
C SER A 66 -4.42 -8.30 -2.38
N ILE A 67 -4.31 -7.32 -1.51
CA ILE A 67 -5.16 -7.15 -0.33
C ILE A 67 -6.52 -6.62 -0.80
N HIS A 68 -7.60 -7.20 -0.28
CA HIS A 68 -8.97 -6.73 -0.50
C HIS A 68 -9.79 -6.61 0.81
N ASP A 69 -9.24 -7.07 1.93
CA ASP A 69 -9.88 -7.16 3.23
C ASP A 69 -8.85 -6.79 4.30
N HIS A 70 -9.22 -5.87 5.20
CA HIS A 70 -8.33 -5.32 6.23
C HIS A 70 -8.02 -6.35 7.31
N ASP A 71 -9.04 -7.02 7.81
CA ASP A 71 -8.92 -7.91 8.97
C ASP A 71 -8.17 -9.19 8.58
N GLN A 72 -8.43 -9.73 7.39
CA GLN A 72 -7.68 -10.86 6.86
C GLN A 72 -6.19 -10.52 6.63
N ALA A 73 -5.88 -9.29 6.22
CA ALA A 73 -4.50 -8.84 6.09
C ALA A 73 -3.80 -8.76 7.45
N LEU A 74 -4.48 -8.28 8.50
CA LEU A 74 -3.95 -8.27 9.87
C LEU A 74 -3.75 -9.67 10.43
N GLU A 75 -4.72 -10.56 10.22
CA GLU A 75 -4.60 -11.97 10.64
C GLU A 75 -3.37 -12.63 10.00
N TYR A 76 -3.20 -12.43 8.69
CA TYR A 76 -2.00 -12.88 7.99
C TYR A 76 -0.72 -12.25 8.55
N GLY A 77 -0.75 -10.95 8.85
CA GLY A 77 0.37 -10.23 9.46
C GLY A 77 0.78 -10.82 10.81
N HIS A 78 -0.17 -11.18 11.68
CA HIS A 78 0.13 -11.83 12.95
C HIS A 78 0.80 -13.19 12.77
N GLN A 79 0.32 -14.01 11.84
CA GLN A 79 0.92 -15.31 11.53
C GLN A 79 2.33 -15.15 10.95
N LEU A 80 2.51 -14.19 10.03
CA LEU A 80 3.79 -13.91 9.42
C LEU A 80 4.81 -13.35 10.42
N ARG A 81 4.36 -12.56 11.40
CA ARG A 81 5.23 -12.06 12.47
C ARG A 81 5.84 -13.21 13.28
N ALA A 82 5.04 -14.19 13.67
CA ALA A 82 5.54 -15.36 14.40
C ALA A 82 6.60 -16.12 13.58
N ALA A 83 6.37 -16.31 12.28
CA ALA A 83 7.34 -16.95 11.39
C ALA A 83 8.62 -16.10 11.20
N ALA A 84 8.47 -14.77 11.12
CA ALA A 84 9.61 -13.86 11.02
C ALA A 84 10.49 -13.92 12.27
N ASP A 85 9.90 -14.02 13.46
CA ASP A 85 10.65 -14.19 14.71
C ASP A 85 11.40 -15.52 14.78
N GLU A 86 10.76 -16.62 14.35
CA GLU A 86 11.41 -17.94 14.33
C GLU A 86 12.59 -17.99 13.35
N LEU A 87 12.49 -17.30 12.21
CA LEU A 87 13.43 -17.41 11.10
C LEU A 87 14.41 -16.22 10.99
N GLN A 88 14.37 -15.27 11.92
CA GLN A 88 15.10 -13.99 11.84
C GLN A 88 16.63 -14.10 11.67
N GLY A 89 17.21 -15.24 12.08
CA GLY A 89 18.63 -15.52 11.94
C GLY A 89 19.07 -15.81 10.50
N GLU A 90 18.15 -16.28 9.65
CA GLU A 90 18.43 -16.71 8.27
C GLU A 90 17.68 -15.85 7.24
N LEU A 91 16.50 -15.34 7.62
CA LEU A 91 15.59 -14.63 6.72
C LEU A 91 15.32 -13.20 7.19
N LEU A 92 15.29 -12.28 6.23
CA LEU A 92 14.70 -10.95 6.38
C LEU A 92 13.34 -10.96 5.68
N ILE A 93 12.29 -11.26 6.44
CA ILE A 93 10.92 -11.36 5.93
C ILE A 93 10.29 -9.98 5.78
N VAL A 94 9.76 -9.70 4.60
CA VAL A 94 9.01 -8.49 4.23
C VAL A 94 7.62 -8.89 3.78
N MET A 95 6.58 -8.38 4.45
CA MET A 95 5.21 -8.67 4.06
C MET A 95 4.85 -7.97 2.75
N ARG A 96 4.36 -8.73 1.77
CA ARG A 96 3.80 -8.19 0.53
C ARG A 96 2.44 -7.54 0.80
N ALA A 97 2.34 -6.23 0.61
CA ALA A 97 1.14 -5.41 0.84
C ALA A 97 0.71 -4.68 -0.45
N TYR A 98 0.24 -5.43 -1.45
CA TYR A 98 -0.16 -4.89 -2.76
C TYR A 98 -1.65 -4.57 -2.76
N PHE A 99 -2.05 -3.43 -3.29
CA PHE A 99 -3.46 -2.99 -3.30
C PHE A 99 -4.17 -3.24 -4.63
N GLU A 100 -3.42 -3.47 -5.71
CA GLU A 100 -3.97 -3.68 -7.04
C GLU A 100 -3.19 -4.78 -7.77
N LYS A 101 -3.86 -5.43 -8.73
CA LYS A 101 -3.24 -6.26 -9.75
C LYS A 101 -3.51 -5.63 -11.11
N PRO A 102 -2.48 -5.16 -11.85
CA PRO A 102 -2.65 -4.64 -13.20
C PRO A 102 -3.33 -5.68 -14.12
N ARG A 103 -4.33 -5.24 -14.88
CA ARG A 103 -5.14 -6.09 -15.77
C ARG A 103 -5.42 -5.40 -17.10
N THR A 104 -5.34 -6.16 -18.19
CA THR A 104 -5.73 -5.72 -19.55
C THR A 104 -7.20 -5.93 -19.86
N THR A 105 -7.92 -6.67 -19.00
CA THR A 105 -9.37 -6.92 -19.09
C THR A 105 -10.12 -6.25 -17.93
N VAL A 106 -11.44 -6.15 -18.07
CA VAL A 106 -12.31 -5.60 -17.01
C VAL A 106 -12.26 -6.51 -15.78
N GLY A 107 -12.12 -5.90 -14.61
CA GLY A 107 -12.08 -6.57 -13.31
C GLY A 107 -11.92 -5.55 -12.19
N TRP A 108 -11.92 -6.04 -10.95
CA TRP A 108 -11.77 -5.21 -9.76
C TRP A 108 -10.47 -4.40 -9.78
N LYS A 109 -10.57 -3.13 -9.37
CA LYS A 109 -9.54 -2.10 -9.53
C LYS A 109 -8.64 -1.93 -8.31
N GLY A 110 -8.81 -2.77 -7.29
CA GLY A 110 -7.95 -2.79 -6.12
C GLY A 110 -8.52 -2.03 -4.93
N TYR A 111 -7.91 -2.24 -3.77
CA TYR A 111 -8.38 -1.78 -2.47
C TYR A 111 -8.39 -0.25 -2.33
N ILE A 112 -7.47 0.42 -3.02
CA ILE A 112 -7.44 1.90 -3.08
C ILE A 112 -8.54 2.41 -4.00
N ASN A 113 -8.64 1.89 -5.23
CA ASN A 113 -9.56 2.43 -6.22
C ASN A 113 -11.01 2.10 -5.91
N ASP A 114 -11.31 0.87 -5.47
CA ASP A 114 -12.67 0.37 -5.25
C ASP A 114 -12.76 -0.42 -3.92
N PRO A 115 -12.69 0.26 -2.77
CA PRO A 115 -12.57 -0.36 -1.45
C PRO A 115 -13.81 -1.15 -1.00
N HIS A 116 -14.95 -0.96 -1.67
CA HIS A 116 -16.22 -1.62 -1.35
C HIS A 116 -16.52 -2.82 -2.26
N LEU A 117 -15.66 -3.09 -3.26
CA LEU A 117 -15.84 -4.16 -4.25
C LEU A 117 -17.16 -4.04 -5.04
N ASP A 118 -17.69 -2.82 -5.19
CA ASP A 118 -19.01 -2.54 -5.79
C ASP A 118 -18.94 -1.62 -7.01
N GLY A 119 -17.74 -1.18 -7.42
CA GLY A 119 -17.55 -0.26 -8.53
C GLY A 119 -17.87 1.20 -8.21
N SER A 120 -17.96 1.57 -6.92
CA SER A 120 -18.22 2.95 -6.48
C SER A 120 -17.06 3.91 -6.72
N PHE A 121 -15.84 3.38 -6.89
CA PHE A 121 -14.60 4.16 -7.06
C PHE A 121 -14.34 5.16 -5.92
N ALA A 122 -14.58 4.74 -4.67
CA ALA A 122 -14.42 5.57 -3.48
C ALA A 122 -12.93 5.80 -3.09
N ILE A 123 -12.13 6.35 -4.00
CA ILE A 123 -10.66 6.44 -3.90
C ILE A 123 -10.15 7.18 -2.67
N ASN A 124 -10.81 8.27 -2.25
CA ASN A 124 -10.41 9.00 -1.04
C ASN A 124 -10.56 8.14 0.23
N GLU A 125 -11.58 7.29 0.28
CA GLU A 125 -11.76 6.33 1.35
C GLU A 125 -10.75 5.18 1.24
N GLY A 126 -10.51 4.68 0.03
CA GLY A 126 -9.50 3.64 -0.21
C GLY A 126 -8.08 4.07 0.17
N LEU A 127 -7.70 5.33 -0.08
CA LEU A 127 -6.42 5.91 0.37
C LEU A 127 -6.31 5.94 1.89
N GLU A 128 -7.39 6.33 2.59
CA GLU A 128 -7.41 6.32 4.06
C GLU A 128 -7.29 4.89 4.62
N ARG A 129 -8.08 3.95 4.07
CA ARG A 129 -8.07 2.54 4.46
C ARG A 129 -6.71 1.89 4.21
N ALA A 130 -6.12 2.09 3.03
CA ALA A 130 -4.81 1.56 2.69
C ALA A 130 -3.72 2.09 3.62
N ARG A 131 -3.73 3.40 3.91
CA ARG A 131 -2.77 4.00 4.85
C ARG A 131 -2.93 3.44 6.27
N ARG A 132 -4.16 3.33 6.77
CA ARG A 132 -4.42 2.74 8.10
C ARG A 132 -3.92 1.31 8.17
N LEU A 133 -4.21 0.49 7.15
CA LEU A 133 -3.73 -0.89 7.11
C LEU A 133 -2.20 -0.98 7.11
N LEU A 134 -1.50 -0.14 6.35
CA LEU A 134 -0.03 -0.12 6.37
C LEU A 134 0.50 0.22 7.77
N LEU A 135 -0.10 1.18 8.47
CA LEU A 135 0.30 1.53 9.84
C LEU A 135 0.02 0.40 10.83
N ASP A 136 -1.17 -0.20 10.77
CA ASP A 136 -1.54 -1.32 11.64
C ASP A 136 -0.58 -2.51 11.46
N LEU A 137 -0.29 -2.87 10.20
CA LEU A 137 0.67 -3.93 9.88
C LEU A 137 2.10 -3.61 10.32
N THR A 138 2.56 -2.36 10.16
CA THR A 138 3.88 -1.98 10.69
C THR A 138 3.95 -2.03 12.20
N THR A 139 2.83 -1.82 12.91
CA THR A 139 2.77 -1.92 14.38
C THR A 139 2.97 -3.35 14.85
N LEU A 140 2.76 -4.35 13.98
CA LEU A 140 3.15 -5.74 14.25
C LEU A 140 4.67 -5.98 14.17
N GLY A 141 5.45 -4.94 13.86
CA GLY A 141 6.89 -5.02 13.69
C GLY A 141 7.31 -5.73 12.39
N LEU A 142 6.45 -5.73 11.36
CA LEU A 142 6.73 -6.28 10.04
C LEU A 142 7.10 -5.17 9.05
N PRO A 143 8.23 -5.27 8.33
CA PRO A 143 8.46 -4.42 7.16
C PRO A 143 7.52 -4.81 6.03
N LEU A 144 7.06 -3.81 5.26
CA LEU A 144 6.10 -3.99 4.18
C LEU A 144 6.73 -3.66 2.82
N GLY A 145 6.40 -4.45 1.81
CA GLY A 145 6.74 -4.22 0.41
C GLY A 145 5.48 -4.03 -0.42
N THR A 146 5.40 -2.95 -1.19
CA THR A 146 4.28 -2.65 -2.10
C THR A 146 4.79 -2.30 -3.49
N GLU A 147 3.89 -2.32 -4.47
CA GLU A 147 4.16 -1.94 -5.85
C GLU A 147 3.53 -0.57 -6.13
N PHE A 148 4.33 0.37 -6.64
CA PHE A 148 3.85 1.67 -7.10
C PHE A 148 3.49 1.57 -8.59
N LEU A 149 2.22 1.78 -8.91
CA LEU A 149 1.71 1.72 -10.28
C LEU A 149 1.59 3.11 -10.94
N ASP A 150 1.50 4.17 -10.13
CA ASP A 150 1.48 5.58 -10.50
C ASP A 150 2.16 6.49 -9.46
#